data_AF-A0A8J3HR04-F1
#
_entry.id   AF-A0A8J3HR04-F1
#
_cell.length_a   1.000
_cell.length_b   1.000
_cell.length_c   1.000
_cell.angle_alpha   90.00
_cell.angle_beta   90.00
_cell.angle_gamma   90.00
#
_symmetry.space_group_name_H-M   'P 1'
#
loop_
_entity.id
_entity.type
_entity.pdbx_description
1 polymer ?
#
loop_
_entity_poly.entity_id
_entity_poly.type
_entity_poly.pdbx_seq_one_letter_code
_entity_poly.pdbx_strand_id
1 'polypeptide(L)'
;MTDVIAAPYVPWLPTMPYRPEADGPLSGIRLAVKDLFDVDGLPTGAGNPTWLATHAPATRDAAAVAALLSAGARLAGKTHTDEMAYSLFGTNAHYGSPENPAAPGHLTGGSSNGTAAAVASGSAELGLGTDTGGSVRIPAGWCGLYGLRPSHARVSRDGVVALCGSFDAPGLLTADLGLLRTAAGVLLRGGVDSTPVRGLLAPPDLWELAGPEVRAALAPAVDRLRAVLPVDGKPLFDAAAPDYRFGYAVRTGWEFWQEHGDWVRAENPVFGPGVGERVQVASTRTAEQLAAADEQIRAVRDTMARVLTGAVLVIPTAPQPAPLRGADTAPLRAPILGLTGIASVAGLPALSVPGARVGGLPVGLCLVGAPGTDEYLLELAEVLR
;
A
#
# COMPACT_ATOMS: atom_id res chain seq x y z
N MET A 1 -26.42 0.69 -0.99
CA MET A 1 -25.83 1.18 0.28
C MET A 1 -25.56 2.67 0.12
N THR A 2 -26.05 3.50 1.03
CA THR A 2 -25.75 4.94 1.05
C THR A 2 -24.25 5.13 1.28
N ASP A 3 -23.61 5.92 0.42
CA ASP A 3 -22.19 6.25 0.53
C ASP A 3 -21.97 7.20 1.72
N VAL A 4 -21.75 6.63 2.90
CA VAL A 4 -21.54 7.40 4.14
C VAL A 4 -20.10 7.93 4.15
N ILE A 5 -19.98 9.25 4.32
CA ILE A 5 -18.69 9.89 4.60
C ILE A 5 -18.32 9.55 6.04
N ALA A 6 -17.25 8.76 6.19
CA ALA A 6 -16.70 8.42 7.49
C ALA A 6 -15.62 9.43 7.91
N ALA A 7 -15.41 9.58 9.21
CA ALA A 7 -14.17 10.16 9.71
C ALA A 7 -12.98 9.24 9.32
N PRO A 8 -11.72 9.71 9.34
CA PRO A 8 -10.58 8.83 9.07
C PRO A 8 -10.39 7.68 10.08
N TYR A 9 -10.87 7.87 11.31
CA TYR A 9 -10.67 6.98 12.44
C TYR A 9 -11.90 6.12 12.75
N VAL A 10 -11.67 4.89 13.19
CA VAL A 10 -12.76 4.00 13.57
C VAL A 10 -13.48 4.51 14.84
N PRO A 11 -14.82 4.55 14.87
CA PRO A 11 -15.58 5.21 15.94
C PRO A 11 -15.72 4.38 17.23
N TRP A 12 -15.43 3.07 17.19
CA TRP A 12 -15.59 2.16 18.34
C TRP A 12 -14.35 2.09 19.26
N LEU A 13 -13.35 2.93 19.02
CA LEU A 13 -12.23 3.11 19.93
C LEU A 13 -12.37 4.46 20.61
N PRO A 14 -12.26 4.54 21.96
CA PRO A 14 -12.24 5.82 22.61
C PRO A 14 -11.06 6.62 22.06
N THR A 15 -11.28 7.90 21.76
CA THR A 15 -10.23 8.86 21.40
C THR A 15 -9.33 9.12 22.61
N MET A 16 -8.62 8.10 23.06
CA MET A 16 -7.62 8.20 24.09
C MET A 16 -6.30 8.43 23.40
N PRO A 17 -5.56 9.49 23.74
CA PRO A 17 -4.18 9.52 23.33
C PRO A 17 -3.42 8.41 24.05
N TYR A 18 -3.13 7.34 23.32
CA TYR A 18 -2.11 6.37 23.73
C TYR A 18 -0.78 7.13 23.75
N ARG A 19 -0.17 7.22 24.93
CA ARG A 19 1.03 8.03 25.15
C ARG A 19 2.25 7.35 24.52
N PRO A 20 3.23 8.11 24.04
CA PRO A 20 4.51 7.54 23.63
C PRO A 20 5.15 6.79 24.80
N GLU A 21 5.87 5.72 24.51
CA GLU A 21 6.57 4.93 25.53
C GLU A 21 7.90 5.58 25.95
N ALA A 22 8.50 6.40 25.08
CA ALA A 22 9.75 7.11 25.32
C ALA A 22 9.84 8.40 24.49
N ASP A 23 10.85 9.23 24.74
CA ASP A 23 11.26 10.28 23.81
C ASP A 23 12.16 9.70 22.71
N GLY A 24 12.16 10.29 21.52
CA GLY A 24 12.97 9.80 20.41
C GLY A 24 12.85 10.64 19.13
N PRO A 25 13.34 10.11 17.99
CA PRO A 25 13.35 10.84 16.72
C PRO A 25 11.95 11.17 16.17
N LEU A 26 10.89 10.55 16.71
CA LEU A 26 9.50 10.81 16.35
C LEU A 26 8.73 11.55 17.46
N SER A 27 9.40 12.13 18.46
CA SER A 27 8.75 12.93 19.51
C SER A 27 7.89 14.05 18.90
N GLY A 28 6.64 14.13 19.32
CA GLY A 28 5.67 15.14 18.86
C GLY A 28 4.91 14.76 17.58
N ILE A 29 5.25 13.63 16.94
CA ILE A 29 4.57 13.14 15.73
C ILE A 29 3.33 12.35 16.12
N ARG A 30 2.16 12.70 15.56
CA ARG A 30 0.93 11.92 15.69
C ARG A 30 0.90 10.82 14.63
N LEU A 31 0.67 9.59 15.07
CA LEU A 31 0.66 8.38 14.27
C LEU A 31 -0.78 7.87 14.07
N ALA A 32 -1.23 7.83 12.83
CA ALA A 32 -2.46 7.14 12.43
C ALA A 32 -2.12 5.69 12.06
N VAL A 33 -2.78 4.71 12.70
CA VAL A 33 -2.49 3.28 12.49
C VAL A 33 -3.65 2.60 11.82
N LYS A 34 -3.45 1.95 10.68
CA LYS A 34 -4.49 1.17 10.01
C LYS A 34 -5.09 0.11 10.94
N ASP A 35 -6.41 -0.09 10.88
CA ASP A 35 -7.13 -1.10 11.68
C ASP A 35 -6.89 -2.55 11.21
N LEU A 36 -5.63 -2.88 10.93
CA LEU A 36 -5.09 -4.23 10.78
C LEU A 36 -3.94 -4.49 11.74
N PHE A 37 -3.38 -3.45 12.36
CA PHE A 37 -2.33 -3.57 13.35
C PHE A 37 -2.95 -3.65 14.74
N ASP A 38 -2.45 -4.60 15.51
CA ASP A 38 -2.70 -4.71 16.93
C ASP A 38 -2.10 -3.52 17.69
N VAL A 39 -2.87 -3.04 18.66
CA VAL A 39 -2.47 -2.03 19.64
C VAL A 39 -2.91 -2.55 20.99
N ASP A 40 -2.01 -2.58 21.97
CA ASP A 40 -2.26 -3.20 23.28
C ASP A 40 -3.54 -2.65 23.94
N GLY A 41 -4.38 -3.55 24.42
CA GLY A 41 -5.67 -3.26 25.05
C GLY A 41 -6.77 -2.81 24.09
N LEU A 42 -6.51 -2.68 22.79
CA LEU A 42 -7.50 -2.27 21.78
C LEU A 42 -7.88 -3.43 20.86
N PRO A 43 -9.15 -3.51 20.42
CA PRO A 43 -9.54 -4.45 19.37
C PRO A 43 -8.96 -4.09 18.01
N THR A 44 -8.79 -5.12 17.16
CA THR A 44 -8.44 -4.99 15.75
C THR A 44 -9.60 -5.46 14.89
N GLY A 45 -10.25 -4.51 14.20
CA GLY A 45 -11.52 -4.75 13.51
C GLY A 45 -11.40 -5.24 12.08
N ALA A 46 -10.22 -5.10 11.45
CA ALA A 46 -9.96 -5.51 10.06
C ALA A 46 -10.99 -4.99 9.04
N GLY A 47 -11.69 -3.90 9.36
CA GLY A 47 -12.78 -3.39 8.52
C GLY A 47 -13.97 -4.34 8.37
N ASN A 48 -14.16 -5.34 9.26
CA ASN A 48 -15.30 -6.26 9.23
C ASN A 48 -15.95 -6.37 10.64
N PRO A 49 -17.28 -6.20 10.76
CA PRO A 49 -17.97 -6.23 12.05
C PRO A 49 -18.00 -7.61 12.71
N THR A 50 -18.09 -8.69 11.93
CA THR A 50 -18.02 -10.05 12.47
C THR A 50 -16.62 -10.35 12.99
N TRP A 51 -15.56 -9.90 12.30
CA TRP A 51 -14.18 -10.05 12.76
C TRP A 51 -14.01 -9.35 14.12
N LEU A 52 -14.43 -8.07 14.19
CA LEU A 52 -14.39 -7.27 15.40
C LEU A 52 -15.13 -7.94 16.58
N ALA A 53 -16.29 -8.55 16.33
CA ALA A 53 -17.09 -9.20 17.37
C ALA A 53 -16.52 -10.54 17.87
N THR A 54 -15.67 -11.19 17.06
CA THR A 54 -15.18 -12.56 17.32
C THR A 54 -13.73 -12.59 17.78
N HIS A 55 -13.03 -11.46 17.77
CA HIS A 55 -11.65 -11.33 18.22
C HIS A 55 -11.56 -10.47 19.48
N ALA A 56 -10.90 -11.00 20.51
CA ALA A 56 -10.63 -10.25 21.73
C ALA A 56 -9.66 -9.08 21.46
N PRO A 57 -9.67 -8.03 22.30
CA PRO A 57 -8.65 -6.99 22.25
C PRO A 57 -7.23 -7.56 22.28
N ALA A 58 -6.31 -6.90 21.56
CA ALA A 58 -4.93 -7.32 21.51
C ALA A 58 -4.28 -7.21 22.90
N THR A 59 -3.31 -8.10 23.16
CA THR A 59 -2.56 -8.16 24.44
C THR A 59 -1.14 -7.61 24.33
N ARG A 60 -0.80 -7.08 23.15
CA ARG A 60 0.47 -6.43 22.83
C ARG A 60 0.34 -5.63 21.54
N ASP A 61 1.17 -4.62 21.40
CA ASP A 61 1.32 -3.88 20.15
C ASP A 61 1.89 -4.76 19.03
N ALA A 62 1.44 -4.51 17.80
CA ALA A 62 2.13 -5.00 16.61
C ALA A 62 3.58 -4.50 16.59
N ALA A 63 4.51 -5.29 16.06
CA ALA A 63 5.94 -4.95 16.13
C ALA A 63 6.28 -3.59 15.49
N ALA A 64 5.62 -3.24 14.39
CA ALA A 64 5.78 -1.93 13.75
C ALA A 64 5.17 -0.78 14.57
N VAL A 65 4.06 -1.02 15.26
CA VAL A 65 3.44 -0.05 16.17
C VAL A 65 4.37 0.22 17.34
N ALA A 66 4.78 -0.83 18.05
CA ALA A 66 5.70 -0.74 19.19
C ALA A 66 6.98 0.03 18.83
N ALA A 67 7.61 -0.29 17.70
CA ALA A 67 8.82 0.40 17.24
C ALA A 67 8.62 1.92 17.04
N LEU A 68 7.48 2.35 16.47
CA LEU A 68 7.21 3.78 16.27
C LEU A 68 6.88 4.50 17.58
N LEU A 69 6.15 3.85 18.49
CA LEU A 69 5.79 4.41 19.80
C LEU A 69 7.00 4.50 20.74
N SER A 70 7.86 3.48 20.73
CA SER A 70 9.17 3.50 21.40
C SER A 70 10.13 4.56 20.82
N ALA A 71 9.93 4.99 19.55
CA ALA A 71 10.68 6.09 18.95
C ALA A 71 10.08 7.48 19.25
N GLY A 72 9.03 7.57 20.07
CA GLY A 72 8.41 8.81 20.53
C GLY A 72 7.17 9.27 19.77
N ALA A 73 6.71 8.50 18.78
CA ALA A 73 5.43 8.80 18.14
C ALA A 73 4.27 8.60 19.11
N ARG A 74 3.21 9.38 18.96
CA ARG A 74 1.98 9.27 19.75
C ARG A 74 0.85 8.76 18.88
N LEU A 75 0.12 7.75 19.33
CA LEU A 75 -1.06 7.27 18.59
C LEU A 75 -2.12 8.37 18.50
N ALA A 76 -2.52 8.70 17.27
CA ALA A 76 -3.69 9.53 16.98
C ALA A 76 -4.98 8.70 17.08
N GLY A 77 -4.93 7.44 16.66
CA GLY A 77 -6.02 6.49 16.69
C GLY A 77 -5.87 5.42 15.61
N LYS A 78 -6.77 4.44 15.62
CA LYS A 78 -6.84 3.46 14.53
C LYS A 78 -7.74 3.93 13.40
N THR A 79 -7.36 3.68 12.16
CA THR A 79 -8.01 4.23 10.98
C THR A 79 -8.77 3.19 10.18
N HIS A 80 -9.82 3.63 9.49
CA HIS A 80 -10.57 2.77 8.58
C HIS A 80 -9.66 2.10 7.53
N THR A 81 -10.04 0.88 7.17
CA THR A 81 -9.43 0.07 6.13
C THR A 81 -10.50 -0.49 5.21
N ASP A 82 -10.13 -0.82 3.97
CA ASP A 82 -10.98 -1.73 3.20
C ASP A 82 -11.09 -3.05 3.97
N GLU A 83 -12.26 -3.66 3.88
CA GLU A 83 -12.60 -4.90 4.57
C GLU A 83 -11.56 -6.00 4.27
N MET A 84 -10.97 -6.54 5.34
CA MET A 84 -9.89 -7.55 5.33
C MET A 84 -8.70 -7.16 4.43
N ALA A 85 -8.49 -5.86 4.22
CA ALA A 85 -7.53 -5.31 3.26
C ALA A 85 -7.75 -5.72 1.79
N TYR A 86 -8.84 -6.43 1.45
CA TYR A 86 -8.99 -7.17 0.18
C TYR A 86 -9.59 -6.32 -0.97
N SER A 87 -9.22 -5.04 -1.01
CA SER A 87 -9.60 -4.06 -2.03
C SER A 87 -8.50 -3.00 -2.21
N LEU A 88 -8.71 -2.08 -3.15
CA LEU A 88 -7.74 -1.04 -3.53
C LEU A 88 -8.35 0.36 -3.59
N PHE A 89 -9.63 0.50 -3.25
CA PHE A 89 -10.43 1.66 -3.63
C PHE A 89 -10.83 2.54 -2.47
N GLY A 90 -10.62 2.10 -1.23
CA GLY A 90 -10.95 2.90 -0.07
C GLY A 90 -12.43 2.89 0.29
N THR A 91 -13.13 1.82 -0.09
CA THR A 91 -14.56 1.63 0.18
C THR A 91 -14.78 0.46 1.13
N ASN A 92 -15.52 0.72 2.21
CA ASN A 92 -15.94 -0.30 3.16
C ASN A 92 -17.46 -0.32 3.28
N ALA A 93 -18.09 -1.47 2.98
CA ALA A 93 -19.54 -1.61 2.96
C ALA A 93 -20.18 -1.44 4.34
N HIS A 94 -19.45 -1.73 5.42
CA HIS A 94 -19.95 -1.69 6.79
C HIS A 94 -19.75 -0.33 7.43
N TYR A 95 -18.62 0.31 7.14
CA TYR A 95 -18.17 1.51 7.85
C TYR A 95 -18.10 2.77 6.99
N GLY A 96 -18.38 2.65 5.69
CA GLY A 96 -18.29 3.77 4.74
C GLY A 96 -16.86 4.06 4.30
N SER A 97 -16.70 5.19 3.63
CA SER A 97 -15.42 5.61 3.04
C SER A 97 -15.06 7.00 3.56
N PRO A 98 -13.85 7.21 4.10
CA PRO A 98 -13.38 8.56 4.44
C PRO A 98 -13.37 9.48 3.22
N GLU A 99 -13.57 10.78 3.43
CA GLU A 99 -13.36 11.77 2.38
C GLU A 99 -11.88 11.82 1.97
N ASN A 100 -11.60 12.09 0.69
CA ASN A 100 -10.25 12.42 0.22
C ASN A 100 -10.02 13.93 0.34
N PRO A 101 -9.23 14.42 1.32
CA PRO A 101 -9.05 15.85 1.54
C PRO A 101 -8.34 16.57 0.37
N ALA A 102 -7.53 15.83 -0.40
CA ALA A 102 -6.81 16.37 -1.55
C ALA A 102 -7.63 16.33 -2.85
N ALA A 103 -8.79 15.66 -2.83
CA ALA A 103 -9.72 15.52 -3.94
C ALA A 103 -11.16 15.33 -3.41
N PRO A 104 -11.83 16.39 -2.94
CA PRO A 104 -13.19 16.29 -2.40
C PRO A 104 -14.16 15.62 -3.37
N GLY A 105 -15.01 14.73 -2.85
CA GLY A 105 -15.94 13.92 -3.66
C GLY A 105 -15.32 12.71 -4.38
N HIS A 106 -14.01 12.50 -4.25
CA HIS A 106 -13.30 11.35 -4.83
C HIS A 106 -12.89 10.35 -3.75
N LEU A 107 -12.56 9.13 -4.19
CA LEU A 107 -12.04 8.08 -3.33
C LEU A 107 -10.62 8.41 -2.85
N THR A 108 -10.29 8.00 -1.63
CA THR A 108 -8.92 8.07 -1.10
C THR A 108 -8.02 7.00 -1.70
N GLY A 109 -8.60 5.89 -2.16
CA GLY A 109 -7.84 4.67 -2.47
C GLY A 109 -7.65 3.81 -1.24
N GLY A 110 -7.23 2.57 -1.44
CA GLY A 110 -7.23 1.59 -0.37
C GLY A 110 -6.19 0.49 -0.54
N SER A 111 -6.04 -0.39 0.45
CA SER A 111 -6.90 -0.51 1.61
C SER A 111 -6.56 0.40 2.79
N SER A 112 -5.48 1.19 2.76
CA SER A 112 -5.09 2.10 3.87
C SER A 112 -5.81 3.46 3.79
N ASN A 113 -7.13 3.43 3.57
CA ASN A 113 -7.94 4.59 3.19
C ASN A 113 -8.07 5.65 4.29
N GLY A 114 -8.34 5.23 5.53
CA GLY A 114 -8.42 6.13 6.68
C GLY A 114 -7.05 6.66 7.06
N THR A 115 -5.99 5.86 6.90
CA THR A 115 -4.61 6.29 7.15
C THR A 115 -4.22 7.45 6.24
N ALA A 116 -4.52 7.34 4.95
CA ALA A 116 -4.26 8.41 4.00
C ALA A 116 -5.13 9.64 4.24
N ALA A 117 -6.42 9.47 4.55
CA ALA A 117 -7.31 10.58 4.91
C ALA A 117 -6.84 11.33 6.17
N ALA A 118 -6.38 10.60 7.19
CA ALA A 118 -5.87 11.18 8.43
C ALA A 118 -4.62 12.05 8.18
N VAL A 119 -3.69 11.56 7.35
CA VAL A 119 -2.47 12.29 7.00
C VAL A 119 -2.79 13.47 6.08
N ALA A 120 -3.57 13.27 5.02
CA ALA A 120 -3.91 14.31 4.05
C ALA A 120 -4.74 15.45 4.66
N SER A 121 -5.50 15.18 5.72
CA SER A 121 -6.23 16.22 6.48
C SER A 121 -5.40 16.94 7.54
N GLY A 122 -4.15 16.49 7.80
CA GLY A 122 -3.34 16.99 8.91
C GLY A 122 -3.82 16.55 10.29
N SER A 123 -4.70 15.54 10.37
CA SER A 123 -5.13 14.95 11.65
C SER A 123 -4.03 14.09 12.28
N ALA A 124 -3.10 13.60 11.47
CA ALA A 124 -1.85 12.94 11.86
C ALA A 124 -0.72 13.36 10.92
N GLU A 125 0.53 13.36 11.40
CA GLU A 125 1.71 13.65 10.57
C GLU A 125 2.26 12.38 9.88
N LEU A 126 2.09 11.22 10.52
CA LEU A 126 2.57 9.92 10.05
C LEU A 126 1.44 8.90 10.02
N GLY A 127 1.40 8.10 8.96
CA GLY A 127 0.49 6.98 8.79
C GLY A 127 1.22 5.65 8.68
N LEU A 128 0.74 4.63 9.39
CA LEU A 128 1.16 3.23 9.24
C LEU A 128 0.03 2.43 8.58
N GLY A 129 0.33 1.86 7.40
CA GLY A 129 -0.60 1.05 6.61
C GLY A 129 0.01 -0.28 6.19
N THR A 130 -0.71 -1.04 5.36
CA THR A 130 -0.19 -2.25 4.72
C THR A 130 -0.33 -2.15 3.22
N ASP A 131 0.64 -2.67 2.48
CA ASP A 131 0.65 -2.78 1.03
C ASP A 131 0.74 -4.25 0.66
N THR A 132 -0.32 -4.80 0.07
CA THR A 132 -0.31 -6.16 -0.50
C THR A 132 -0.31 -6.10 -2.01
N GLY A 133 -1.12 -5.22 -2.60
CA GLY A 133 -1.18 -4.98 -4.05
C GLY A 133 -1.25 -3.51 -4.40
N GLY A 134 -0.60 -2.64 -3.61
CA GLY A 134 -0.66 -1.18 -3.78
C GLY A 134 -1.36 -0.43 -2.65
N SER A 135 -1.69 -1.09 -1.54
CA SER A 135 -2.55 -0.53 -0.50
C SER A 135 -1.95 0.59 0.36
N VAL A 136 -0.68 0.92 0.18
CA VAL A 136 -0.05 2.16 0.67
C VAL A 136 0.14 3.14 -0.50
N ARG A 137 0.61 2.63 -1.64
CA ARG A 137 0.98 3.45 -2.79
C ARG A 137 -0.21 4.10 -3.50
N ILE A 138 -1.31 3.38 -3.72
CA ILE A 138 -2.53 3.92 -4.34
C ILE A 138 -3.12 5.05 -3.51
N PRO A 139 -3.38 4.87 -2.20
CA PRO A 139 -3.89 5.98 -1.43
C PRO A 139 -2.90 7.14 -1.28
N ALA A 140 -1.59 6.88 -1.28
CA ALA A 140 -0.61 7.96 -1.36
C ALA A 140 -0.71 8.76 -2.67
N GLY A 141 -0.74 8.09 -3.82
CA GLY A 141 -0.83 8.74 -5.13
C GLY A 141 -2.13 9.54 -5.33
N TRP A 142 -3.25 9.04 -4.81
CA TRP A 142 -4.56 9.71 -4.92
C TRP A 142 -4.82 10.77 -3.86
N CYS A 143 -4.16 10.71 -2.71
CA CYS A 143 -4.24 11.73 -1.67
C CYS A 143 -3.09 12.75 -1.71
N GLY A 144 -2.17 12.62 -2.68
CA GLY A 144 -1.03 13.54 -2.81
C GLY A 144 0.00 13.43 -1.69
N LEU A 145 0.26 12.22 -1.22
CA LEU A 145 1.21 11.90 -0.15
C LEU A 145 2.39 11.10 -0.69
N TYR A 146 3.47 11.04 0.09
CA TYR A 146 4.47 10.00 -0.08
C TYR A 146 3.95 8.69 0.49
N GLY A 147 4.22 7.57 -0.18
CA GLY A 147 3.82 6.24 0.25
C GLY A 147 4.93 5.22 0.03
N LEU A 148 5.55 4.74 1.11
CA LEU A 148 6.60 3.73 1.07
C LEU A 148 6.02 2.34 1.33
N ARG A 149 6.13 1.47 0.32
CA ARG A 149 6.13 0.01 0.47
C ARG A 149 7.58 -0.44 0.69
N PRO A 150 7.96 -0.99 1.84
CA PRO A 150 9.28 -1.54 2.03
C PRO A 150 9.53 -2.82 1.22
N SER A 151 10.80 -3.15 1.04
CA SER A 151 11.26 -4.49 0.66
C SER A 151 10.59 -5.52 1.57
N HIS A 152 10.16 -6.65 0.98
CA HIS A 152 9.44 -7.67 1.74
C HIS A 152 10.29 -8.16 2.92
N ALA A 153 9.63 -8.34 4.07
CA ALA A 153 10.23 -8.73 5.35
C ALA A 153 11.18 -7.73 6.04
N ARG A 154 11.49 -6.55 5.47
CA ARG A 154 12.29 -5.53 6.19
C ARG A 154 11.55 -4.84 7.34
N VAL A 155 10.22 -4.88 7.32
CA VAL A 155 9.38 -4.46 8.45
C VAL A 155 8.58 -5.66 8.93
N SER A 156 8.61 -5.92 10.24
CA SER A 156 7.91 -7.05 10.86
C SER A 156 6.41 -6.93 10.68
N ARG A 157 5.77 -8.07 10.38
CA ARG A 157 4.30 -8.23 10.25
C ARG A 157 3.65 -8.85 11.49
N ASP A 158 4.43 -9.02 12.55
CA ASP A 158 3.93 -9.56 13.80
C ASP A 158 2.89 -8.62 14.42
N GLY A 159 1.73 -9.17 14.81
CA GLY A 159 0.55 -8.42 15.24
C GLY A 159 -0.21 -7.71 14.11
N VAL A 160 -0.12 -8.21 12.87
CA VAL A 160 -0.85 -7.65 11.72
C VAL A 160 -1.81 -8.70 11.15
N VAL A 161 -3.09 -8.34 11.00
CA VAL A 161 -4.07 -9.18 10.30
C VAL A 161 -3.64 -9.34 8.85
N ALA A 162 -3.33 -10.58 8.45
CA ALA A 162 -2.77 -10.88 7.14
C ALA A 162 -3.83 -10.85 6.03
N LEU A 163 -3.44 -10.44 4.83
CA LEU A 163 -4.18 -10.71 3.60
C LEU A 163 -3.46 -11.79 2.78
N CYS A 164 -2.15 -11.64 2.59
CA CYS A 164 -1.30 -12.58 1.88
C CYS A 164 0.12 -12.40 2.41
N GLY A 165 0.52 -13.27 3.34
CA GLY A 165 1.84 -13.18 3.98
C GLY A 165 3.01 -13.16 2.99
N SER A 166 2.86 -13.75 1.81
CA SER A 166 3.89 -13.69 0.77
C SER A 166 4.08 -12.30 0.14
N PHE A 167 3.10 -11.40 0.26
CA PHE A 167 3.13 -10.07 -0.38
C PHE A 167 2.92 -8.91 0.58
N ASP A 168 2.33 -9.14 1.76
CA ASP A 168 2.05 -8.10 2.74
C ASP A 168 3.34 -7.39 3.16
N ALA A 169 3.29 -6.06 3.15
CA ALA A 169 4.37 -5.21 3.63
C ALA A 169 3.77 -4.05 4.45
N PRO A 170 4.05 -3.96 5.76
CA PRO A 170 3.75 -2.77 6.53
C PRO A 170 4.51 -1.58 5.92
N GLY A 171 3.80 -0.49 5.64
CA GLY A 171 4.33 0.65 4.92
C GLY A 171 3.88 1.97 5.53
N LEU A 172 4.51 3.05 5.08
CA LEU A 172 4.37 4.38 5.67
C LEU A 172 3.70 5.35 4.69
N LEU A 173 2.89 6.26 5.22
CA LEU A 173 2.31 7.39 4.50
C LEU A 173 2.62 8.69 5.24
N THR A 174 3.03 9.73 4.52
CA THR A 174 3.20 11.08 5.10
C THR A 174 3.21 12.14 4.00
N ALA A 175 2.96 13.40 4.35
CA ALA A 175 3.15 14.54 3.45
C ALA A 175 4.61 15.05 3.40
N ASP A 176 5.47 14.59 4.31
CA ASP A 176 6.84 15.10 4.48
C ASP A 176 7.90 14.01 4.23
N LEU A 177 8.76 14.21 3.22
CA LEU A 177 9.81 13.26 2.87
C LEU A 177 10.87 13.08 3.99
N GLY A 178 11.20 14.13 4.73
CA GLY A 178 12.14 14.06 5.86
C GLY A 178 11.57 13.24 7.02
N LEU A 179 10.28 13.42 7.32
CA LEU A 179 9.58 12.56 8.29
C LEU A 179 9.51 11.11 7.79
N LEU A 180 9.24 10.89 6.50
CA LEU A 180 9.25 9.55 5.92
C LEU A 180 10.59 8.86 6.11
N ARG A 181 11.71 9.56 5.85
CA ARG A 181 13.06 9.05 6.05
C ARG A 181 13.32 8.69 7.51
N THR A 182 12.91 9.54 8.43
CA THR A 182 13.06 9.30 9.87
C THR A 182 12.29 8.06 10.32
N ALA A 183 11.00 7.97 9.95
CA ALA A 183 10.16 6.83 10.29
C ALA A 183 10.61 5.52 9.62
N ALA A 184 11.09 5.59 8.37
CA ALA A 184 11.67 4.45 7.68
C ALA A 184 12.93 3.93 8.41
N GLY A 185 13.81 4.82 8.88
CA GLY A 185 14.98 4.44 9.68
C GLY A 185 14.65 3.75 11.01
N VAL A 186 13.46 4.02 11.59
CA VAL A 186 12.97 3.31 12.77
C VAL A 186 12.54 1.87 12.44
N LEU A 187 11.86 1.67 11.31
CA LEU A 187 11.21 0.41 10.97
C LEU A 187 12.06 -0.55 10.14
N LEU A 188 12.86 -0.05 9.22
CA LEU A 188 13.62 -0.86 8.27
C LEU A 188 14.73 -1.63 9.01
N ARG A 189 14.70 -2.96 8.88
CA ARG A 189 15.71 -3.88 9.41
C ARG A 189 16.41 -4.64 8.29
N GLY A 190 17.52 -5.29 8.61
CA GLY A 190 18.33 -6.05 7.65
C GLY A 190 19.35 -5.20 6.89
N GLY A 191 20.08 -5.84 5.98
CA GLY A 191 21.13 -5.19 5.19
C GLY A 191 20.57 -4.20 4.18
N VAL A 192 21.32 -3.11 3.98
CA VAL A 192 21.09 -2.14 2.90
C VAL A 192 21.87 -2.63 1.68
N ASP A 193 21.19 -2.74 0.53
CA ASP A 193 21.89 -2.96 -0.73
C ASP A 193 22.48 -1.63 -1.20
N SER A 194 23.81 -1.57 -1.21
CA SER A 194 24.58 -0.40 -1.64
C SER A 194 25.03 -0.49 -3.11
N THR A 195 24.48 -1.41 -3.90
CA THR A 195 24.79 -1.53 -5.32
C THR A 195 24.52 -0.20 -6.02
N PRO A 196 25.52 0.42 -6.67
CA PRO A 196 25.32 1.73 -7.30
C PRO A 196 24.26 1.65 -8.39
N VAL A 197 23.24 2.50 -8.27
CA VAL A 197 22.26 2.70 -9.32
C VAL A 197 22.87 3.55 -10.43
N ARG A 198 22.82 3.04 -11.65
CA ARG A 198 23.47 3.62 -12.85
C ARG A 198 22.47 4.17 -13.85
N GLY A 199 21.19 3.88 -13.68
CA GLY A 199 20.16 4.32 -14.61
C GLY A 199 18.75 4.07 -14.08
N LEU A 200 17.79 4.53 -14.86
CA LEU A 200 16.37 4.43 -14.59
C LEU A 200 15.69 3.69 -15.74
N LEU A 201 14.62 2.97 -15.44
CA LEU A 201 13.78 2.30 -16.44
C LEU A 201 12.41 2.97 -16.45
N ALA A 202 11.97 3.48 -17.60
CA ALA A 202 10.63 4.04 -17.81
C ALA A 202 9.93 3.27 -18.94
N PRO A 203 9.50 2.02 -18.69
CA PRO A 203 9.13 1.10 -19.76
C PRO A 203 7.74 1.43 -20.33
N PRO A 204 7.59 1.57 -21.67
CA PRO A 204 6.34 2.00 -22.31
C PRO A 204 5.13 1.10 -22.01
N ASP A 205 5.33 -0.21 -21.94
CA ASP A 205 4.29 -1.21 -21.65
C ASP A 205 3.64 -1.02 -20.28
N LEU A 206 4.36 -0.48 -19.30
CA LEU A 206 3.78 -0.10 -18.01
C LEU A 206 3.21 1.33 -18.04
N TRP A 207 3.86 2.27 -18.71
CA TRP A 207 3.36 3.64 -18.84
C TRP A 207 2.03 3.69 -19.60
N GLU A 208 1.83 2.82 -20.58
CA GLU A 208 0.60 2.70 -21.37
C GLU A 208 -0.62 2.24 -20.55
N LEU A 209 -0.41 1.63 -19.37
CA LEU A 209 -1.50 1.32 -18.43
C LEU A 209 -2.13 2.59 -17.83
N ALA A 210 -1.41 3.71 -17.83
CA ALA A 210 -1.94 5.00 -17.37
C ALA A 210 -2.52 5.82 -18.52
N GLY A 211 -3.58 6.58 -18.24
CA GLY A 211 -4.21 7.46 -19.21
C GLY A 211 -3.26 8.55 -19.74
N PRO A 212 -3.51 9.08 -20.95
CA PRO A 212 -2.62 10.07 -21.58
C PRO A 212 -2.39 11.32 -20.72
N GLU A 213 -3.41 11.77 -19.99
CA GLU A 213 -3.30 12.93 -19.10
C GLU A 213 -2.37 12.69 -17.91
N VAL A 214 -2.41 11.49 -17.33
CA VAL A 214 -1.48 11.10 -16.25
C VAL A 214 -0.06 11.04 -16.78
N ARG A 215 0.15 10.41 -17.94
CA ARG A 215 1.48 10.34 -18.56
C ARG A 215 2.04 11.73 -18.82
N ALA A 216 1.22 12.64 -19.37
CA ALA A 216 1.61 14.01 -19.63
C ALA A 216 1.93 14.78 -18.33
N ALA A 217 1.11 14.61 -17.28
CA ALA A 217 1.34 15.27 -15.99
C ALA A 217 2.61 14.77 -15.27
N LEU A 218 3.00 13.51 -15.47
CA LEU A 218 4.19 12.92 -14.85
C LEU A 218 5.48 13.10 -15.66
N ALA A 219 5.39 13.46 -16.95
CA ALA A 219 6.57 13.63 -17.80
C ALA A 219 7.62 14.62 -17.23
N PRO A 220 7.25 15.79 -16.64
CA PRO A 220 8.24 16.68 -16.05
C PRO A 220 9.01 16.08 -14.88
N ALA A 221 8.40 15.18 -14.10
CA ALA A 221 9.08 14.48 -13.01
C ALA A 221 10.12 13.49 -13.56
N VAL A 222 9.80 12.79 -14.66
CA VAL A 222 10.77 11.94 -15.36
C VAL A 222 11.91 12.77 -15.96
N ASP A 223 11.63 13.97 -16.47
CA ASP A 223 12.66 14.86 -16.99
C ASP A 223 13.63 15.34 -15.90
N ARG A 224 13.13 15.64 -14.68
CA ARG A 224 13.98 15.93 -13.51
C ARG A 224 14.90 14.76 -13.17
N LEU A 225 14.36 13.54 -13.18
CA LEU A 225 15.16 12.33 -12.94
C LEU A 225 16.19 12.09 -14.06
N ARG A 226 15.86 12.40 -15.31
CA ARG A 226 16.78 12.28 -16.45
C ARG A 226 17.99 13.20 -16.33
N ALA A 227 17.87 14.30 -15.59
CA ALA A 227 18.97 15.22 -15.35
C ALA A 227 20.06 14.63 -14.42
N VAL A 228 19.74 13.61 -13.62
CA VAL A 228 20.68 12.98 -12.68
C VAL A 228 21.11 11.57 -13.09
N LEU A 229 20.25 10.83 -13.81
CA LEU A 229 20.52 9.46 -14.25
C LEU A 229 19.98 9.21 -15.66
N PRO A 230 20.67 8.41 -16.49
CA PRO A 230 20.14 8.04 -17.80
C PRO A 230 18.85 7.21 -17.65
N VAL A 231 17.89 7.44 -18.55
CA VAL A 231 16.59 6.76 -18.55
C VAL A 231 16.48 5.86 -19.79
N ASP A 232 16.33 4.56 -19.60
CA ASP A 232 16.00 3.60 -20.66
C ASP A 232 14.47 3.47 -20.79
N GLY A 233 13.97 3.63 -22.02
CA GLY A 233 12.55 3.54 -22.38
C GLY A 233 12.20 2.26 -23.15
N LYS A 234 12.96 1.18 -22.98
CA LYS A 234 12.60 -0.13 -23.56
C LYS A 234 11.46 -0.79 -22.79
N PRO A 235 10.61 -1.58 -23.46
CA PRO A 235 9.61 -2.40 -22.78
C PRO A 235 10.26 -3.29 -21.72
N LEU A 236 9.58 -3.44 -20.58
CA LEU A 236 10.05 -4.31 -19.50
C LEU A 236 9.79 -5.78 -19.82
N PHE A 237 8.67 -6.01 -20.51
CA PHE A 237 8.14 -7.33 -20.83
C PHE A 237 8.04 -7.53 -22.34
N ASP A 238 8.42 -8.72 -22.82
CA ASP A 238 8.13 -9.15 -24.19
C ASP A 238 6.62 -9.45 -24.34
N ALA A 239 6.11 -9.51 -25.57
CA ALA A 239 4.69 -9.81 -25.84
C ALA A 239 4.18 -11.14 -25.25
N ALA A 240 5.08 -12.04 -24.85
CA ALA A 240 4.79 -13.33 -24.22
C ALA A 240 4.91 -13.32 -22.68
N ALA A 241 4.97 -12.14 -22.06
CA ALA A 241 5.25 -12.05 -20.63
C ALA A 241 4.15 -12.66 -19.74
N PRO A 242 4.55 -13.25 -18.60
CA PRO A 242 3.62 -13.83 -17.63
C PRO A 242 2.70 -12.75 -17.06
N ASP A 243 1.40 -13.04 -17.02
CA ASP A 243 0.42 -12.22 -16.32
C ASP A 243 0.57 -12.43 -14.80
N TYR A 244 1.50 -11.71 -14.19
CA TYR A 244 1.69 -11.72 -12.75
C TYR A 244 0.46 -11.26 -11.96
N ARG A 245 -0.55 -10.65 -12.58
CA ARG A 245 -1.82 -10.34 -11.92
C ARG A 245 -2.60 -11.62 -11.62
N PHE A 246 -2.51 -12.63 -12.49
CA PHE A 246 -3.04 -13.97 -12.21
C PHE A 246 -2.29 -14.59 -11.03
N GLY A 247 -0.95 -14.61 -11.09
CA GLY A 247 -0.12 -15.13 -10.00
C GLY A 247 -0.43 -14.45 -8.66
N TYR A 248 -0.51 -13.12 -8.66
CA TYR A 248 -0.94 -12.32 -7.52
C TYR A 248 -2.32 -12.74 -7.00
N ALA A 249 -3.34 -12.80 -7.87
CA ALA A 249 -4.71 -13.05 -7.47
C ALA A 249 -4.93 -14.46 -6.91
N VAL A 250 -4.27 -15.47 -7.49
CA VAL A 250 -4.32 -16.85 -7.00
C VAL A 250 -3.63 -16.96 -5.65
N ARG A 251 -2.39 -16.49 -5.53
CA ARG A 251 -1.60 -16.58 -4.30
C ARG A 251 -2.27 -15.84 -3.14
N THR A 252 -2.79 -14.63 -3.41
CA THR A 252 -3.53 -13.84 -2.41
C THR A 252 -4.78 -14.58 -1.94
N GLY A 253 -5.58 -15.13 -2.86
CA GLY A 253 -6.79 -15.88 -2.47
C GLY A 253 -6.45 -17.16 -1.72
N TRP A 254 -5.40 -17.88 -2.14
CA TRP A 254 -4.94 -19.09 -1.46
C TRP A 254 -4.54 -18.81 -0.02
N GLU A 255 -3.63 -17.85 0.21
CA GLU A 255 -3.16 -17.53 1.56
C GLU A 255 -4.24 -16.89 2.43
N PHE A 256 -5.10 -16.04 1.86
CA PHE A 256 -6.26 -15.52 2.57
C PHE A 256 -7.15 -16.65 3.09
N TRP A 257 -7.43 -17.67 2.26
CA TRP A 257 -8.28 -18.79 2.68
C TRP A 257 -7.60 -19.73 3.68
N GLN A 258 -6.27 -19.88 3.60
CA GLN A 258 -5.51 -20.63 4.61
C GLN A 258 -5.57 -19.95 5.98
N GLU A 259 -5.47 -18.61 6.00
CA GLU A 259 -5.47 -17.83 7.23
C GLU A 259 -6.89 -17.71 7.82
N HIS A 260 -7.87 -17.38 6.99
CA HIS A 260 -9.20 -16.93 7.44
C HIS A 260 -10.33 -17.94 7.16
N GLY A 261 -10.07 -19.00 6.40
CA GLY A 261 -11.11 -19.93 5.93
C GLY A 261 -11.87 -20.62 7.05
N ASP A 262 -11.20 -20.96 8.15
CA ASP A 262 -11.83 -21.58 9.32
C ASP A 262 -12.77 -20.61 10.04
N TRP A 263 -12.33 -19.35 10.23
CA TRP A 263 -13.18 -18.28 10.75
C TRP A 263 -14.38 -18.01 9.83
N VAL A 264 -14.17 -17.93 8.52
CA VAL A 264 -15.26 -17.74 7.55
C VAL A 264 -16.30 -18.86 7.64
N ARG A 265 -15.87 -20.12 7.79
CA ARG A 265 -16.79 -21.26 7.93
C ARG A 265 -17.53 -21.25 9.27
N ALA A 266 -16.86 -20.89 10.35
CA ALA A 266 -17.42 -20.92 11.70
C ALA A 266 -18.42 -19.78 11.93
N GLU A 267 -18.05 -18.56 11.53
CA GLU A 267 -18.78 -17.34 11.88
C GLU A 267 -19.69 -16.83 10.74
N ASN A 268 -19.54 -17.39 9.53
CA ASN A 268 -20.31 -17.01 8.33
C ASN A 268 -20.46 -15.48 8.16
N PRO A 269 -19.35 -14.73 8.13
CA PRO A 269 -19.37 -13.27 8.07
C PRO A 269 -20.02 -12.76 6.79
N VAL A 270 -20.72 -11.62 6.90
CA VAL A 270 -21.24 -10.90 5.73
C VAL A 270 -20.14 -10.01 5.16
N PHE A 271 -19.71 -10.30 3.94
CA PHE A 271 -18.74 -9.48 3.22
C PHE A 271 -19.41 -8.44 2.33
N GLY A 272 -18.73 -7.31 2.14
CA GLY A 272 -19.14 -6.27 1.20
C GLY A 272 -18.97 -6.67 -0.27
N PRO A 273 -19.63 -5.95 -1.20
CA PRO A 273 -19.47 -6.18 -2.64
C PRO A 273 -18.02 -6.06 -3.11
N GLY A 274 -17.61 -6.91 -4.03
CA GLY A 274 -16.23 -7.05 -4.50
C GLY A 274 -15.34 -7.89 -3.58
N VAL A 275 -15.51 -7.79 -2.26
CA VAL A 275 -14.74 -8.59 -1.28
C VAL A 275 -15.35 -9.98 -1.18
N GLY A 276 -16.67 -10.09 -1.05
CA GLY A 276 -17.37 -11.38 -0.97
C GLY A 276 -17.08 -12.30 -2.17
N GLU A 277 -17.07 -11.77 -3.39
CA GLU A 277 -16.74 -12.55 -4.59
C GLU A 277 -15.28 -13.04 -4.57
N ARG A 278 -14.35 -12.25 -4.04
CA ARG A 278 -12.94 -12.66 -3.89
C ARG A 278 -12.77 -13.73 -2.83
N VAL A 279 -13.48 -13.61 -1.70
CA VAL A 279 -13.51 -14.63 -0.64
C VAL A 279 -14.11 -15.94 -1.18
N GLN A 280 -15.19 -15.86 -1.97
CA GLN A 280 -15.79 -17.03 -2.60
C GLN A 280 -14.82 -17.70 -3.58
N VAL A 281 -14.15 -16.93 -4.44
CA VAL A 281 -13.11 -17.46 -5.33
C VAL A 281 -11.92 -18.03 -4.56
N ALA A 282 -11.54 -17.41 -3.44
CA ALA A 282 -10.47 -17.89 -2.56
C ALA A 282 -10.79 -19.28 -1.99
N SER A 283 -12.04 -19.52 -1.60
CA SER A 283 -12.51 -20.82 -1.08
C SER A 283 -12.41 -21.99 -2.06
N THR A 284 -12.32 -21.70 -3.36
CA THR A 284 -12.29 -22.70 -4.43
C THR A 284 -10.90 -22.89 -5.05
N ARG A 285 -9.85 -22.26 -4.50
CA ARG A 285 -8.49 -22.36 -5.06
C ARG A 285 -7.95 -23.78 -4.93
N THR A 286 -7.27 -24.25 -5.98
CA THR A 286 -6.66 -25.58 -6.01
C THR A 286 -5.13 -25.51 -5.96
N ALA A 287 -4.49 -26.63 -5.60
CA ALA A 287 -3.04 -26.73 -5.57
C ALA A 287 -2.43 -26.57 -6.98
N GLU A 288 -3.12 -27.02 -8.03
CA GLU A 288 -2.68 -26.86 -9.42
C GLU A 288 -2.68 -25.39 -9.83
N GLN A 289 -3.72 -24.63 -9.44
CA GLN A 289 -3.76 -23.19 -9.68
C GLN A 289 -2.62 -22.49 -8.95
N LEU A 290 -2.34 -22.89 -7.70
CA LEU A 290 -1.21 -22.34 -6.92
C LEU A 290 0.13 -22.65 -7.60
N ALA A 291 0.34 -23.87 -8.08
CA ALA A 291 1.58 -24.25 -8.78
C ALA A 291 1.80 -23.40 -10.04
N ALA A 292 0.75 -23.19 -10.84
CA ALA A 292 0.80 -22.31 -12.02
C ALA A 292 1.07 -20.84 -11.62
N ALA A 293 0.46 -20.36 -10.54
CA ALA A 293 0.72 -19.03 -10.00
C ALA A 293 2.17 -18.86 -9.53
N ASP A 294 2.74 -19.85 -8.87
CA ASP A 294 4.11 -19.84 -8.38
C ASP A 294 5.15 -19.85 -9.52
N GLU A 295 4.83 -20.45 -10.67
CA GLU A 295 5.64 -20.32 -11.89
C GLU A 295 5.63 -18.87 -12.42
N GLN A 296 4.46 -18.26 -12.54
CA GLN A 296 4.32 -16.85 -12.96
C GLN A 296 5.05 -15.89 -12.02
N ILE A 297 4.92 -16.10 -10.71
CA ILE A 297 5.59 -15.31 -9.67
C ILE A 297 7.12 -15.44 -9.78
N ARG A 298 7.64 -16.66 -9.97
CA ARG A 298 9.07 -16.89 -10.16
C ARG A 298 9.61 -16.20 -11.41
N ALA A 299 8.91 -16.32 -12.54
CA ALA A 299 9.32 -15.68 -13.79
C ALA A 299 9.44 -14.15 -13.67
N VAL A 300 8.51 -13.51 -12.94
CA VAL A 300 8.58 -12.07 -12.67
C VAL A 300 9.69 -11.72 -11.68
N ARG A 301 9.90 -12.51 -10.63
CA ARG A 301 11.03 -12.32 -9.70
C ARG A 301 12.37 -12.39 -10.44
N ASP A 302 12.55 -13.38 -11.30
CA ASP A 302 13.78 -13.56 -12.08
C ASP A 302 13.99 -12.39 -13.05
N THR A 303 12.93 -11.94 -13.71
CA THR A 303 12.97 -10.76 -14.59
C THR A 303 13.38 -9.51 -13.79
N MET A 304 12.76 -9.30 -12.63
CA MET A 304 13.00 -8.12 -11.81
C MET A 304 14.40 -8.09 -11.20
N ALA A 305 14.89 -9.25 -10.76
CA ALA A 305 16.26 -9.39 -10.26
C ALA A 305 17.29 -8.99 -11.34
N ARG A 306 17.08 -9.40 -12.60
CA ARG A 306 17.99 -9.00 -13.69
C ARG A 306 17.93 -7.51 -13.99
N VAL A 307 16.74 -6.94 -14.13
CA VAL A 307 16.59 -5.57 -14.66
C VAL A 307 16.80 -4.49 -13.61
N LEU A 308 16.56 -4.77 -12.32
CA LEU A 308 16.74 -3.81 -11.23
C LEU A 308 18.16 -3.83 -10.65
N THR A 309 19.03 -4.72 -11.11
CA THR A 309 20.45 -4.68 -10.72
C THR A 309 21.08 -3.38 -11.23
N GLY A 310 21.30 -2.43 -10.32
CA GLY A 310 21.83 -1.11 -10.64
C GLY A 310 20.84 -0.20 -11.39
N ALA A 311 19.53 -0.45 -11.29
CA ALA A 311 18.51 0.40 -11.89
C ALA A 311 17.29 0.61 -10.98
N VAL A 312 16.58 1.71 -11.18
CA VAL A 312 15.27 1.96 -10.56
C VAL A 312 14.20 2.03 -11.63
N LEU A 313 13.12 1.29 -11.46
CA LEU A 313 11.95 1.35 -12.31
C LEU A 313 11.09 2.57 -11.92
N VAL A 314 10.70 3.36 -12.91
CA VAL A 314 9.96 4.61 -12.78
C VAL A 314 8.65 4.47 -13.58
N ILE A 315 7.53 4.40 -12.86
CA ILE A 315 6.20 4.15 -13.46
C ILE A 315 5.13 5.02 -12.79
N PRO A 316 3.99 5.28 -13.45
CA PRO A 316 2.84 5.89 -12.79
C PRO A 316 2.39 5.08 -11.56
N THR A 317 1.99 5.74 -10.48
CA THR A 317 1.46 5.05 -9.29
C THR A 317 0.08 4.44 -9.56
N ALA A 318 -0.76 5.16 -10.31
CA ALA A 318 -2.12 4.79 -10.63
C ALA A 318 -2.43 5.13 -12.09
N PRO A 319 -3.41 4.44 -12.73
CA PRO A 319 -3.68 4.64 -14.15
C PRO A 319 -4.42 5.94 -14.46
N GLN A 320 -5.13 6.49 -13.47
CA GLN A 320 -5.87 7.74 -13.57
C GLN A 320 -5.92 8.43 -12.20
N PRO A 321 -6.37 9.69 -12.12
CA PRO A 321 -6.69 10.34 -10.84
C PRO A 321 -7.70 9.54 -10.03
N ALA A 322 -7.85 9.90 -8.75
CA ALA A 322 -8.82 9.28 -7.86
C ALA A 322 -10.21 9.23 -8.53
N PRO A 323 -10.92 8.08 -8.57
CA PRO A 323 -12.27 8.02 -9.09
C PRO A 323 -13.24 8.79 -8.19
N LEU A 324 -14.35 9.27 -8.77
CA LEU A 324 -15.48 9.78 -8.00
C LEU A 324 -16.00 8.70 -7.05
N ARG A 325 -16.48 9.11 -5.88
CA ARG A 325 -17.17 8.19 -4.99
C ARG A 325 -18.42 7.62 -5.66
N GLY A 326 -18.69 6.33 -5.44
CA GLY A 326 -19.79 5.61 -6.07
C GLY A 326 -19.58 5.27 -7.55
N ALA A 327 -18.45 5.65 -8.17
CA ALA A 327 -18.13 5.22 -9.53
C ALA A 327 -17.86 3.70 -9.58
N ASP A 328 -18.11 3.08 -10.75
CA ASP A 328 -17.68 1.71 -11.01
C ASP A 328 -16.15 1.66 -11.14
N THR A 329 -15.49 1.02 -10.17
CA THR A 329 -14.04 0.87 -10.13
C THR A 329 -13.55 -0.47 -10.64
N ALA A 330 -14.44 -1.40 -11.01
CA ALA A 330 -14.05 -2.74 -11.46
C ALA A 330 -13.06 -2.72 -12.65
N PRO A 331 -13.23 -1.86 -13.68
CA PRO A 331 -12.27 -1.78 -14.79
C PRO A 331 -10.87 -1.31 -14.39
N LEU A 332 -10.73 -0.62 -13.24
CA LEU A 332 -9.46 -0.05 -12.81
C LEU A 332 -8.57 -1.02 -12.05
N ARG A 333 -9.13 -2.13 -11.55
CA ARG A 333 -8.38 -3.06 -10.71
C ARG A 333 -7.21 -3.69 -11.47
N ALA A 334 -7.44 -4.14 -12.70
CA ALA A 334 -6.41 -4.78 -13.52
C ALA A 334 -5.23 -3.84 -13.86
N PRO A 335 -5.44 -2.61 -14.36
CA PRO A 335 -4.32 -1.69 -14.61
C PRO A 335 -3.63 -1.22 -13.33
N ILE A 336 -4.36 -1.01 -12.22
CA ILE A 336 -3.74 -0.72 -10.91
C ILE A 336 -2.80 -1.85 -10.50
N LEU A 337 -3.25 -3.11 -10.58
CA LEU A 337 -2.43 -4.27 -10.24
C LEU A 337 -1.28 -4.48 -11.23
N GLY A 338 -1.42 -4.04 -12.48
CA GLY A 338 -0.30 -3.99 -13.43
C GLY A 338 0.80 -3.02 -12.97
N LEU A 339 0.43 -1.84 -12.50
CA LEU A 339 1.42 -0.86 -12.00
C LEU A 339 2.01 -1.24 -10.64
N THR A 340 1.17 -1.69 -9.71
CA THR A 340 1.55 -1.85 -8.30
C THR A 340 1.94 -3.28 -7.93
N GLY A 341 1.37 -4.29 -8.60
CA GLY A 341 1.54 -5.70 -8.27
C GLY A 341 2.95 -6.23 -8.51
N ILE A 342 3.72 -5.61 -9.41
CA ILE A 342 5.12 -5.96 -9.68
C ILE A 342 5.94 -5.96 -8.39
N ALA A 343 5.90 -4.86 -7.63
CA ALA A 343 6.64 -4.73 -6.37
C ALA A 343 6.16 -5.72 -5.30
N SER A 344 4.87 -6.06 -5.32
CA SER A 344 4.30 -7.03 -4.39
C SER A 344 4.78 -8.45 -4.67
N VAL A 345 4.61 -8.90 -5.92
CA VAL A 345 4.97 -10.25 -6.37
C VAL A 345 6.48 -10.49 -6.24
N ALA A 346 7.29 -9.50 -6.60
CA ALA A 346 8.74 -9.59 -6.54
C ALA A 346 9.35 -9.19 -5.19
N GLY A 347 8.53 -8.79 -4.20
CA GLY A 347 9.01 -8.42 -2.86
C GLY A 347 9.88 -7.16 -2.82
N LEU A 348 9.68 -6.26 -3.77
CA LEU A 348 10.51 -5.07 -4.01
C LEU A 348 10.04 -3.88 -3.15
N PRO A 349 10.97 -2.99 -2.76
CA PRO A 349 10.61 -1.68 -2.23
C PRO A 349 10.04 -0.81 -3.34
N ALA A 350 9.02 -0.03 -3.00
CA ALA A 350 8.40 0.91 -3.92
C ALA A 350 7.92 2.17 -3.20
N LEU A 351 8.26 3.33 -3.75
CA LEU A 351 7.92 4.65 -3.20
C LEU A 351 7.03 5.41 -4.18
N SER A 352 5.78 5.68 -3.79
CA SER A 352 4.96 6.67 -4.47
C SER A 352 5.37 8.07 -4.02
N VAL A 353 5.68 8.93 -4.98
CA VAL A 353 6.11 10.32 -4.80
C VAL A 353 5.03 11.25 -5.37
N PRO A 354 4.48 12.18 -4.57
CA PRO A 354 3.51 13.16 -5.05
C PRO A 354 4.22 14.28 -5.83
N GLY A 355 3.47 15.09 -6.59
CA GLY A 355 4.02 16.29 -7.23
C GLY A 355 3.40 16.67 -8.57
N ALA A 356 2.52 15.83 -9.12
CA ALA A 356 1.79 16.11 -10.35
C ALA A 356 0.28 16.12 -10.11
N ARG A 357 -0.45 16.78 -11.02
CA ARG A 357 -1.91 16.87 -10.97
C ARG A 357 -2.53 16.74 -12.36
N VAL A 358 -3.73 16.18 -12.41
CA VAL A 358 -4.59 16.12 -13.60
C VAL A 358 -5.96 16.66 -13.19
N GLY A 359 -6.45 17.71 -13.86
CA GLY A 359 -7.73 18.33 -13.49
C GLY A 359 -7.78 18.83 -12.03
N GLY A 360 -6.65 19.23 -11.46
CA GLY A 360 -6.53 19.63 -10.05
C GLY A 360 -6.39 18.47 -9.07
N LEU A 361 -6.54 17.22 -9.50
CA LEU A 361 -6.47 16.03 -8.65
C LEU A 361 -5.04 15.48 -8.57
N PRO A 362 -4.56 15.01 -7.40
CA PRO A 362 -3.22 14.44 -7.27
C PRO A 362 -3.00 13.19 -8.14
N VAL A 363 -1.80 13.07 -8.70
CA VAL A 363 -1.26 11.84 -9.28
C VAL A 363 0.20 11.67 -8.87
N GLY A 364 0.63 10.43 -8.61
CA GLY A 364 1.96 10.12 -8.11
C GLY A 364 2.85 9.38 -9.11
N LEU A 365 4.17 9.59 -9.02
CA LEU A 365 5.20 8.80 -9.70
C LEU A 365 5.72 7.73 -8.74
N CYS A 366 5.77 6.48 -9.15
CA CYS A 366 6.27 5.38 -8.33
C CYS A 366 7.70 5.02 -8.75
N LEU A 367 8.61 5.01 -7.77
CA LEU A 367 9.97 4.51 -7.89
C LEU A 367 10.02 3.09 -7.31
N VAL A 368 10.52 2.11 -8.05
CA VAL A 368 10.63 0.70 -7.61
C VAL A 368 12.09 0.27 -7.72
N GLY A 369 12.67 -0.15 -6.60
CA GLY A 369 14.07 -0.52 -6.50
C GLY A 369 14.30 -2.03 -6.38
N ALA A 370 15.55 -2.46 -6.40
CA ALA A 370 15.92 -3.82 -6.03
C ALA A 370 15.66 -4.08 -4.52
N PRO A 371 15.53 -5.34 -4.08
CA PRO A 371 15.41 -5.66 -2.66
C PRO A 371 16.54 -5.02 -1.83
N GLY A 372 16.19 -4.36 -0.73
CA GLY A 372 17.15 -3.70 0.16
C GLY A 372 17.59 -2.29 -0.25
N THR A 373 17.01 -1.72 -1.31
CA THR A 373 17.31 -0.35 -1.79
C THR A 373 16.31 0.70 -1.30
N ASP A 374 15.52 0.40 -0.26
CA ASP A 374 14.48 1.28 0.29
C ASP A 374 14.99 2.70 0.59
N GLU A 375 16.13 2.81 1.27
CA GLU A 375 16.76 4.06 1.65
C GLU A 375 17.19 4.87 0.42
N TYR A 376 17.71 4.19 -0.61
CA TYR A 376 18.08 4.83 -1.87
C TYR A 376 16.88 5.44 -2.59
N LEU A 377 15.70 4.78 -2.56
CA LEU A 377 14.48 5.37 -3.13
C LEU A 377 14.10 6.68 -2.44
N LEU A 378 14.30 6.77 -1.13
CA LEU A 378 14.04 7.98 -0.35
C LEU A 378 15.03 9.11 -0.68
N GLU A 379 16.30 8.78 -0.93
CA GLU A 379 17.31 9.74 -1.39
C GLU A 379 17.02 10.23 -2.81
N LEU A 380 16.69 9.32 -3.73
CA LEU A 380 16.35 9.66 -5.11
C LEU A 380 15.10 10.55 -5.19
N ALA A 381 14.15 10.39 -4.27
CA ALA A 381 12.96 11.23 -4.21
C ALA A 381 13.24 12.71 -3.91
N GLU A 382 14.40 13.08 -3.35
CA GLU A 382 14.77 14.49 -3.15
C GLU A 382 14.92 15.23 -4.50
N VAL A 383 15.28 14.52 -5.58
CA VAL A 383 15.36 15.09 -6.95
C VAL A 383 13.97 15.52 -7.47
N LEU A 384 12.90 14.99 -6.89
CA LEU A 384 11.54 15.22 -7.33
C LEU A 384 10.81 16.34 -6.57
N ARG A 385 11.43 16.90 -5.51
CA ARG A 385 10.86 17.96 -4.68
C ARG A 385 10.76 19.31 -5.38
#